data_AF-A0A8J6IT11-F1
#
_entry.id   AF-A0A8J6IT11-F1
#
_cell.length_a   1.000
_cell.length_b   1.000
_cell.length_c   1.000
_cell.angle_alpha   90.00
_cell.angle_beta   90.00
_cell.angle_gamma   90.00
#
_symmetry.space_group_name_H-M   'P 1'
#
loop_
_entity.id
_entity.type
_entity.pdbx_description
1 polymer ?
#
loop_
_entity_poly.entity_id
_entity_poly.type
_entity_poly.pdbx_seq_one_letter_code
_entity_poly.pdbx_strand_id
1 'polypeptide(L)'
;MNDIQKLTDMWAAQEAQIEQSVKVNTLALKEIKSQKAQDKLRGYLSLNQWTAALSVLITVCLGYFVGSHQDKLYMMAAGVAVMLWSISLTIGAIGQIVKIKALDYAKPVVEVQTDLNNIRLSALFNIKTSLMVLPFYFAFMLIGAQSLFGVDMVEIANPAWLKAQLVVSVLLALVAAWLYRYFSPENVDKPMVKWLMQGVGDQTLKAAKELEALKEFEK
;
A
#
# COMPACT_ATOMS: atom_id res chain seq x y z
N MET A 1 29.09 35.40 52.60
CA MET A 1 29.39 35.53 51.15
C MET A 1 29.63 34.17 50.49
N ASN A 2 30.21 33.16 51.17
CA ASN A 2 30.45 31.82 50.60
C ASN A 2 29.19 30.95 50.39
N ASP A 3 28.14 31.12 51.20
CA ASP A 3 26.97 30.23 51.13
C ASP A 3 26.07 30.50 49.91
N ILE A 4 25.95 31.75 49.48
CA ILE A 4 25.17 32.12 48.28
C ILE A 4 25.85 31.59 47.02
N GLN A 5 27.18 31.69 46.95
CA GLN A 5 27.95 31.15 45.82
C GLN A 5 27.78 29.62 45.74
N LYS A 6 27.88 28.94 46.88
CA LYS A 6 27.71 27.48 46.98
C LYS A 6 26.31 27.03 46.59
N LEU A 7 25.26 27.76 46.99
CA LEU A 7 23.88 27.49 46.57
C LEU A 7 23.69 27.69 45.06
N THR A 8 24.31 28.73 44.50
CA THR A 8 24.24 29.02 43.06
C THR A 8 24.92 27.92 42.24
N ASP A 9 26.10 27.45 42.69
CA ASP A 9 26.83 26.36 42.03
C ASP A 9 26.06 25.02 42.13
N MET A 10 25.42 24.74 43.27
CA MET A 10 24.56 23.55 43.44
C MET A 10 23.32 23.59 42.55
N TRP A 11 22.69 24.77 42.39
CA TRP A 11 21.56 24.95 41.48
C TRP A 11 21.97 24.76 40.02
N ALA A 12 23.08 25.38 39.59
CA ALA A 12 23.58 25.21 38.23
C ALA A 12 23.92 23.74 37.93
N ALA A 13 24.48 23.01 38.89
CA ALA A 13 24.76 21.58 38.76
C ALA A 13 23.47 20.73 38.69
N GLN A 14 22.43 21.07 39.46
CA GLN A 14 21.12 20.40 39.36
C GLN A 14 20.43 20.69 38.03
N GLU A 15 20.45 21.94 37.57
CA GLU A 15 19.84 22.34 36.30
C GLU A 15 20.50 21.61 35.13
N ALA A 16 21.83 21.51 35.13
CA ALA A 16 22.57 20.70 34.15
C ALA A 16 22.18 19.21 34.19
N GLN A 17 21.98 18.62 35.38
CA GLN A 17 21.52 17.23 35.51
C GLN A 17 20.08 17.04 35.01
N ILE A 18 19.20 18.01 35.26
CA ILE A 18 17.82 17.99 34.79
C ILE A 18 17.79 18.10 33.27
N GLU A 19 18.51 19.07 32.68
CA GLU A 19 18.62 19.22 31.23
C GLU A 19 19.17 17.96 30.56
N GLN A 20 20.23 17.37 31.13
CA GLN A 20 20.78 16.12 30.63
C GLN A 20 19.76 14.98 30.70
N SER A 21 19.04 14.85 31.81
CA SER A 21 18.01 13.82 32.00
C SER A 21 16.84 14.00 31.01
N VAL A 22 16.37 15.24 30.82
CA VAL A 22 15.32 15.59 29.85
C VAL A 22 15.78 15.25 28.44
N LYS A 23 17.02 15.59 28.07
CA LYS A 23 17.58 15.29 26.75
C LYS A 23 17.65 13.79 26.50
N VAL A 24 18.19 13.01 27.45
CA VAL A 24 18.28 11.54 27.33
C VAL A 24 16.90 10.91 27.25
N ASN A 25 15.95 11.33 28.09
CA ASN A 25 14.58 10.82 28.07
C ASN A 25 13.86 11.14 26.74
N THR A 26 14.08 12.33 26.18
CA THR A 26 13.49 12.74 24.89
C THR A 26 14.06 11.91 23.74
N LEU A 27 15.37 11.66 23.73
CA LEU A 27 16.01 10.79 22.75
C LEU A 27 15.50 9.35 22.85
N ALA A 28 15.43 8.78 24.06
CA ALA A 28 14.90 7.45 24.29
C ALA A 28 13.42 7.35 23.86
N LEU A 29 12.61 8.36 24.15
CA LEU A 29 11.22 8.42 23.71
C LEU A 29 11.11 8.48 22.18
N LYS A 30 11.96 9.28 21.52
CA LYS A 30 12.01 9.36 20.06
C LYS A 30 12.35 8.01 19.44
N GLU A 31 13.33 7.30 20.01
CA GLU A 31 13.73 5.96 19.54
C GLU A 31 12.59 4.94 19.72
N ILE A 32 11.99 4.87 20.91
CA ILE A 32 10.87 3.95 21.20
C ILE A 32 9.68 4.22 20.26
N LYS A 33 9.31 5.49 20.05
CA LYS A 33 8.19 5.86 19.18
C LYS A 33 8.49 5.59 17.71
N SER A 34 9.72 5.85 17.26
CA SER A 34 10.16 5.52 15.90
C SER A 34 10.17 4.02 15.66
N GLN A 35 10.64 3.23 16.62
CA GLN A 35 10.63 1.78 16.54
C GLN A 35 9.21 1.22 16.48
N LYS A 36 8.29 1.75 17.31
CA LYS A 36 6.85 1.39 17.22
C LYS A 36 6.26 1.73 15.86
N ALA A 37 6.58 2.90 15.30
CA ALA A 37 6.14 3.28 13.96
C ALA A 37 6.65 2.32 12.88
N GLN A 38 7.94 1.93 12.95
CA GLN A 38 8.53 0.93 12.06
C GLN A 38 7.84 -0.43 12.17
N ASP A 39 7.58 -0.91 13.39
CA ASP A 39 6.92 -2.20 13.60
C ASP A 39 5.50 -2.23 13.01
N LYS A 40 4.76 -1.11 13.08
CA LYS A 40 3.44 -0.99 12.41
C LYS A 40 3.54 -1.11 10.89
N LEU A 41 4.61 -0.59 10.29
CA LEU A 41 4.84 -0.68 8.85
C LEU A 41 5.50 -1.99 8.42
N ARG A 42 6.16 -2.72 9.31
CA ARG A 42 6.82 -3.98 8.98
C ARG A 42 5.84 -5.04 8.50
N GLY A 43 4.66 -5.12 9.12
CA GLY A 43 3.57 -5.98 8.65
C GLY A 43 3.11 -5.59 7.25
N TYR A 44 2.98 -4.30 6.97
CA TYR A 44 2.63 -3.80 5.64
C TYR A 44 3.68 -4.16 4.59
N LEU A 45 4.95 -3.98 4.95
CA LEU A 45 6.09 -4.29 4.11
C LEU A 45 6.12 -5.76 3.72
N SER A 46 5.91 -6.66 4.70
CA SER A 46 5.85 -8.10 4.46
C SER A 46 4.70 -8.47 3.52
N LEU A 47 3.50 -7.89 3.72
CA LEU A 47 2.37 -8.12 2.83
C LEU A 47 2.67 -7.70 1.39
N ASN A 48 3.28 -6.53 1.19
CA ASN A 48 3.66 -6.06 -0.15
C ASN A 48 4.76 -6.92 -0.78
N GLN A 49 5.72 -7.43 0.00
CA GLN A 49 6.73 -8.37 -0.48
C GLN A 49 6.09 -9.68 -0.97
N TRP A 50 5.17 -10.24 -0.18
CA TRP A 50 4.39 -11.41 -0.59
C TRP A 50 3.57 -11.15 -1.85
N THR A 51 2.91 -10.00 -1.92
CA THR A 51 2.11 -9.59 -3.09
C THR A 51 2.99 -9.47 -4.33
N ALA A 52 4.16 -8.85 -4.23
CA ALA A 52 5.11 -8.71 -5.34
C ALA A 52 5.67 -10.06 -5.80
N ALA A 53 6.01 -10.95 -4.86
CA ALA A 53 6.50 -12.29 -5.21
C ALA A 53 5.43 -13.11 -5.93
N LEU A 54 4.19 -13.07 -5.43
CA LEU A 54 3.05 -13.77 -6.04
C LEU A 54 2.71 -13.19 -7.42
N SER A 55 2.73 -11.87 -7.58
CA SER A 55 2.41 -11.23 -8.86
C SER A 55 3.47 -11.48 -9.92
N VAL A 56 4.75 -11.54 -9.55
CA VAL A 56 5.83 -11.95 -10.47
C VAL A 56 5.60 -13.38 -10.92
N LEU A 57 5.30 -14.30 -10.01
CA LEU A 57 5.02 -15.71 -10.33
C LEU A 57 3.84 -15.82 -11.31
N ILE A 58 2.73 -15.14 -11.03
CA ILE A 58 1.56 -15.12 -11.90
C ILE A 58 1.92 -14.57 -13.29
N THR A 59 2.70 -13.48 -13.36
CA THR A 59 3.12 -12.87 -14.62
C THR A 59 3.94 -13.84 -15.47
N VAL A 60 4.83 -14.62 -14.86
CA VAL A 60 5.63 -15.64 -15.56
C VAL A 60 4.74 -16.77 -16.09
N CYS A 61 3.81 -17.27 -15.26
CA CYS A 61 2.84 -18.29 -15.69
C CYS A 61 1.97 -17.81 -16.86
N LEU A 62 1.51 -16.56 -16.81
CA LEU A 62 0.75 -15.94 -17.90
C LEU A 62 1.59 -15.77 -19.17
N GLY A 63 2.87 -15.41 -19.05
CA GLY A 63 3.80 -15.35 -20.18
C GLY A 63 3.94 -16.69 -20.89
N TYR A 64 4.08 -17.78 -20.13
CA TYR A 64 4.10 -19.14 -20.69
C TYR A 64 2.76 -19.52 -21.35
N PHE A 65 1.64 -19.17 -20.73
CA PHE A 65 0.31 -19.41 -21.27
C PHE A 65 0.08 -18.69 -22.61
N VAL A 66 0.47 -17.42 -22.69
CA VAL A 66 0.39 -16.62 -23.93
C VAL A 66 1.29 -17.20 -25.02
N GLY A 67 2.49 -17.68 -24.67
CA GLY A 67 3.40 -18.31 -25.62
C GLY A 67 2.92 -19.66 -26.18
N SER A 68 2.12 -20.40 -25.40
CA SER A 68 1.59 -21.72 -25.78
C SER A 68 0.26 -21.66 -26.54
N HIS A 69 -0.45 -20.53 -26.50
CA HIS A 69 -1.79 -20.37 -27.11
C HIS A 69 -1.81 -19.28 -28.18
N GLN A 70 -0.75 -19.18 -28.99
CA GLN A 70 -0.66 -18.20 -30.09
C GLN A 70 -1.67 -18.46 -31.21
N ASP A 71 -2.24 -19.67 -31.26
CA ASP A 71 -3.16 -20.10 -32.31
C ASP A 71 -4.53 -19.40 -32.22
N LYS A 72 -4.90 -18.89 -31.04
CA LYS A 72 -6.21 -18.28 -30.75
C LYS A 72 -6.05 -16.83 -30.30
N LEU A 73 -6.36 -15.89 -31.19
CA LEU A 73 -6.13 -14.46 -30.96
C LEU A 73 -6.89 -13.89 -29.75
N TYR A 74 -8.12 -14.36 -29.48
CA TYR A 74 -8.89 -13.95 -28.30
C TYR A 74 -8.25 -14.39 -26.98
N MET A 75 -7.61 -15.56 -27.00
CA MET A 75 -6.97 -16.18 -25.84
C MET A 75 -5.64 -15.51 -25.52
N MET A 76 -4.88 -15.21 -26.58
CA MET A 76 -3.69 -14.37 -26.50
C MET A 76 -4.03 -12.97 -25.95
N ALA A 77 -5.07 -12.33 -26.48
CA ALA A 77 -5.50 -11.00 -26.04
C ALA A 77 -5.94 -10.99 -24.56
N ALA A 78 -6.70 -11.99 -24.12
CA ALA A 78 -7.07 -12.16 -22.72
C ALA A 78 -5.84 -12.35 -21.82
N GLY A 79 -4.89 -13.21 -22.22
CA GLY A 79 -3.64 -13.45 -21.51
C GLY A 79 -2.80 -12.19 -21.36
N VAL A 80 -2.64 -11.42 -22.44
CA VAL A 80 -1.90 -10.14 -22.42
C VAL A 80 -2.60 -9.11 -21.53
N ALA A 81 -3.93 -9.00 -21.57
CA ALA A 81 -4.67 -8.06 -20.73
C ALA A 81 -4.45 -8.36 -19.23
N VAL A 82 -4.54 -9.64 -18.84
CA VAL A 82 -4.30 -10.06 -17.45
C VAL A 82 -2.82 -9.91 -17.06
N MET A 83 -1.89 -10.14 -18.00
CA MET A 83 -0.47 -9.94 -17.78
C MET A 83 -0.14 -8.46 -17.51
N LEU A 84 -0.68 -7.52 -18.29
CA LEU A 84 -0.51 -6.08 -18.08
C LEU A 84 -1.05 -5.64 -16.71
N TRP A 85 -2.19 -6.21 -16.29
CA TRP A 85 -2.72 -5.95 -14.96
C TRP A 85 -1.79 -6.48 -13.85
N SER A 86 -1.27 -7.70 -14.00
CA SER A 86 -0.33 -8.30 -13.04
C SER A 86 0.99 -7.51 -12.92
N ILE A 87 1.49 -6.98 -14.04
CA ILE A 87 2.65 -6.08 -14.07
C ILE A 87 2.34 -4.80 -13.31
N SER A 88 1.17 -4.20 -13.53
CA SER A 88 0.74 -2.98 -12.83
C SER A 88 0.66 -3.21 -11.31
N LEU A 89 0.16 -4.38 -10.87
CA LEU A 89 0.14 -4.77 -9.46
C LEU A 89 1.56 -4.88 -8.89
N THR A 90 2.49 -5.47 -9.65
CA THR A 90 3.89 -5.65 -9.26
C THR A 90 4.58 -4.29 -9.08
N ILE A 91 4.41 -3.38 -10.04
CA ILE A 91 4.94 -2.01 -9.97
C ILE A 91 4.38 -1.28 -8.74
N GLY A 92 3.08 -1.40 -8.50
CA GLY A 92 2.43 -0.83 -7.32
C GLY A 92 3.02 -1.35 -6.01
N ALA A 93 3.21 -2.67 -5.89
CA ALA A 93 3.78 -3.30 -4.70
C ALA A 93 5.25 -2.91 -4.47
N ILE A 94 6.09 -2.93 -5.52
CA ILE A 94 7.49 -2.50 -5.45
C ILE A 94 7.58 -1.02 -5.07
N GLY A 95 6.76 -0.16 -5.67
CA GLY A 95 6.70 1.27 -5.34
C GLY A 95 6.39 1.52 -3.87
N GLN A 96 5.50 0.73 -3.26
CA GLN A 96 5.23 0.80 -1.82
C GLN A 96 6.43 0.35 -0.98
N ILE A 97 7.06 -0.77 -1.36
CA ILE A 97 8.26 -1.27 -0.66
C ILE A 97 9.37 -0.22 -0.65
N VAL A 98 9.64 0.40 -1.80
CA VAL A 98 10.67 1.44 -1.93
C VAL A 98 10.35 2.64 -1.05
N LYS A 99 9.11 3.16 -1.08
CA LYS A 99 8.70 4.30 -0.27
C LYS A 99 8.79 4.03 1.24
N ILE A 100 8.39 2.82 1.68
CA ILE A 100 8.48 2.44 3.10
C ILE A 100 9.95 2.31 3.53
N LYS A 101 10.82 1.71 2.70
CA LYS A 101 12.24 1.56 3.01
C LYS A 101 13.02 2.88 2.97
N ALA A 102 12.55 3.85 2.21
CA ALA A 102 13.14 5.18 2.12
C ALA A 102 12.75 6.12 3.28
N LEU A 103 11.87 5.68 4.19
CA LEU A 103 11.52 6.46 5.38
C LEU A 103 12.75 6.64 6.29
N ASP A 104 13.11 7.89 6.50
CA ASP A 104 14.16 8.28 7.44
C ASP A 104 13.51 8.85 8.71
N TYR A 105 13.60 8.10 9.81
CA TYR A 105 13.04 8.48 11.11
C TYR A 105 13.94 9.44 11.90
N ALA A 106 15.15 9.75 11.40
CA ALA A 106 16.03 10.74 12.01
C ALA A 106 15.57 12.18 11.73
N LYS A 107 14.81 12.38 10.64
CA LYS A 107 14.23 13.66 10.23
C LYS A 107 13.27 14.26 11.28
N PRO A 108 12.94 15.56 11.18
CA PRO A 108 11.88 16.17 11.98
C PRO A 108 10.56 15.39 11.85
N VAL A 109 9.81 15.28 12.94
CA VAL A 109 8.54 14.53 13.01
C VAL A 109 7.56 14.97 11.92
N VAL A 110 7.53 16.26 11.60
CA VAL A 110 6.66 16.82 10.55
C VAL A 110 6.99 16.26 9.17
N GLU A 111 8.28 16.09 8.85
CA GLU A 111 8.71 15.53 7.57
C GLU A 111 8.35 14.05 7.49
N VAL A 112 8.61 13.28 8.56
CA VAL A 112 8.25 11.84 8.61
C VAL A 112 6.73 11.66 8.50
N GLN A 113 5.92 12.51 9.13
CA GLN A 113 4.47 12.50 8.99
C GLN A 113 4.02 12.78 7.54
N THR A 114 4.72 13.68 6.85
CA THR A 114 4.45 13.99 5.45
C THR A 114 4.77 12.79 4.55
N ASP A 115 5.90 12.13 4.77
CA ASP A 115 6.30 10.93 4.04
C ASP A 115 5.32 9.76 4.27
N LEU A 116 4.86 9.57 5.51
CA LEU A 116 3.82 8.59 5.85
C LEU A 116 2.49 8.89 5.12
N ASN A 117 2.11 10.16 5.01
CA ASN A 117 0.92 10.55 4.26
C ASN A 117 1.09 10.30 2.76
N ASN A 118 2.28 10.54 2.20
CA ASN A 118 2.59 10.22 0.80
C ASN A 118 2.50 8.71 0.51
N ILE A 119 2.96 7.86 1.44
CA ILE A 119 2.79 6.40 1.36
C ILE A 119 1.30 6.04 1.36
N ARG A 120 0.51 6.64 2.26
CA ARG A 120 -0.94 6.44 2.34
C ARG A 120 -1.66 6.83 1.04
N LEU A 121 -1.34 7.97 0.46
CA LEU A 121 -1.92 8.41 -0.82
C LEU A 121 -1.54 7.46 -1.95
N SER A 122 -0.27 7.05 -2.00
CA SER A 122 0.19 6.06 -2.98
C SER A 122 -0.55 4.74 -2.86
N ALA A 123 -0.90 4.32 -1.63
CA ALA A 123 -1.65 3.09 -1.40
C ALA A 123 -3.07 3.20 -1.93
N LEU A 124 -3.72 4.34 -1.71
CA LEU A 124 -5.03 4.64 -2.28
C LEU A 124 -4.99 4.57 -3.82
N PHE A 125 -3.99 5.17 -4.45
CA PHE A 125 -3.81 5.07 -5.91
C PHE A 125 -3.62 3.63 -6.38
N ASN A 126 -2.82 2.83 -5.68
CA ASN A 126 -2.63 1.42 -6.04
C ASN A 126 -3.95 0.63 -5.96
N ILE A 127 -4.75 0.84 -4.91
CA ILE A 127 -6.05 0.18 -4.76
C ILE A 127 -7.00 0.58 -5.91
N LYS A 128 -7.02 1.86 -6.28
CA LYS A 128 -7.81 2.36 -7.42
C LYS A 128 -7.41 1.65 -8.72
N THR A 129 -6.12 1.47 -8.96
CA THR A 129 -5.61 0.74 -10.13
C THR A 129 -5.98 -0.74 -10.06
N SER A 130 -5.91 -1.37 -8.89
CA SER A 130 -6.32 -2.77 -8.70
C SER A 130 -7.80 -2.99 -9.03
N LEU A 131 -8.68 -2.02 -8.75
CA LEU A 131 -10.11 -2.10 -9.08
C LEU A 131 -10.40 -2.10 -10.58
N MET A 132 -9.49 -1.61 -11.43
CA MET A 132 -9.66 -1.66 -12.89
C MET A 132 -9.58 -3.08 -13.46
N VAL A 133 -9.30 -4.10 -12.63
CA VAL A 133 -9.37 -5.51 -13.03
C VAL A 133 -10.78 -6.02 -13.25
N LEU A 134 -11.78 -5.43 -12.58
CA LEU A 134 -13.17 -5.90 -12.58
C LEU A 134 -13.75 -6.13 -13.99
N PRO A 135 -13.63 -5.22 -14.97
CA PRO A 135 -14.13 -5.47 -16.32
C PRO A 135 -13.46 -6.64 -17.04
N PHE A 136 -12.25 -7.00 -16.61
CA PHE A 136 -11.47 -8.11 -17.17
C PHE A 136 -11.75 -9.46 -16.50
N TYR A 137 -12.75 -9.58 -15.60
CA TYR A 137 -13.07 -10.85 -14.94
C TYR A 137 -13.25 -12.00 -15.93
N PHE A 138 -13.84 -11.72 -17.11
CA PHE A 138 -14.07 -12.74 -18.13
C PHE A 138 -12.75 -13.27 -18.72
N ALA A 139 -11.73 -12.42 -18.84
CA ALA A 139 -10.40 -12.86 -19.25
C ALA A 139 -9.78 -13.85 -18.24
N PHE A 140 -9.93 -13.58 -16.94
CA PHE A 140 -9.51 -14.54 -15.89
C PHE A 140 -10.28 -15.85 -15.97
N MET A 141 -11.58 -15.79 -16.22
CA MET A 141 -12.43 -16.97 -16.38
C MET A 141 -11.96 -17.83 -17.55
N LEU A 142 -11.69 -17.23 -18.71
CA LEU A 142 -11.20 -17.95 -19.90
C LEU A 142 -9.84 -18.61 -19.66
N ILE A 143 -8.89 -17.86 -19.09
CA ILE A 143 -7.54 -18.38 -18.82
C ILE A 143 -7.60 -19.49 -17.77
N GLY A 144 -8.39 -19.32 -16.70
CA GLY A 144 -8.55 -20.31 -15.65
C GLY A 144 -9.22 -21.58 -16.17
N ALA A 145 -10.26 -21.46 -17.00
CA ALA A 145 -10.94 -22.60 -17.60
C ALA A 145 -10.00 -23.43 -18.47
N GLN A 146 -9.23 -22.79 -19.34
CA GLN A 146 -8.24 -23.50 -20.15
C GLN A 146 -7.13 -24.10 -19.28
N SER A 147 -6.52 -23.31 -18.39
CA SER A 147 -5.32 -23.74 -17.69
C SER A 147 -5.60 -24.85 -16.67
N LEU A 148 -6.81 -24.91 -16.10
CA LEU A 148 -7.17 -25.91 -15.08
C LEU A 148 -7.92 -27.11 -15.67
N PHE A 149 -8.77 -26.90 -16.66
CA PHE A 149 -9.65 -27.94 -17.20
C PHE A 149 -9.33 -28.32 -18.66
N GLY A 150 -8.47 -27.56 -19.35
CA GLY A 150 -8.20 -27.75 -20.78
C GLY A 150 -9.40 -27.41 -21.67
N VAL A 151 -10.37 -26.64 -21.15
CA VAL A 151 -11.64 -26.37 -21.81
C VAL A 151 -11.64 -24.94 -22.36
N ASP A 152 -11.84 -24.82 -23.67
CA ASP A 152 -12.11 -23.54 -24.30
C ASP A 152 -13.60 -23.19 -24.16
N MET A 153 -13.90 -22.32 -23.20
CA MET A 153 -15.26 -21.85 -22.96
C MET A 153 -15.85 -21.12 -24.17
N VAL A 154 -15.04 -20.49 -25.02
CA VAL A 154 -15.56 -19.75 -26.18
C VAL A 154 -16.09 -20.70 -27.25
N GLU A 155 -15.46 -21.87 -27.42
CA GLU A 155 -15.86 -22.87 -28.42
C GLU A 155 -17.14 -23.61 -28.03
N ILE A 156 -17.38 -23.80 -26.72
CA ILE A 156 -18.54 -24.55 -26.21
C ILE A 156 -19.69 -23.62 -25.82
N ALA A 157 -19.43 -22.33 -25.64
CA ALA A 157 -20.44 -21.38 -25.18
C ALA A 157 -21.47 -21.02 -26.26
N ASN A 158 -22.71 -20.86 -25.80
CA ASN A 158 -23.78 -20.28 -26.59
C ASN A 158 -23.45 -18.80 -26.93
N PRO A 159 -23.63 -18.33 -28.19
CA PRO A 159 -23.45 -16.93 -28.56
C PRO A 159 -24.26 -15.93 -27.72
N ALA A 160 -25.45 -16.31 -27.23
CA ALA A 160 -26.25 -15.49 -26.32
C ALA A 160 -25.56 -15.33 -24.95
N TRP A 161 -24.90 -16.38 -24.46
CA TRP A 161 -24.15 -16.36 -23.22
C TRP A 161 -22.90 -15.48 -23.34
N LEU A 162 -22.15 -15.58 -24.45
CA LEU A 162 -20.99 -14.71 -24.71
C LEU A 162 -21.39 -13.22 -24.76
N LYS A 163 -22.52 -12.90 -25.39
CA LYS A 163 -23.08 -11.53 -25.38
C LYS A 163 -23.43 -11.08 -23.96
N ALA A 164 -24.01 -11.95 -23.13
CA ALA A 164 -24.30 -11.63 -21.74
C ALA A 164 -23.02 -11.34 -20.93
N GLN A 165 -21.95 -12.12 -21.11
CA GLN A 165 -20.65 -11.86 -20.46
C GLN A 165 -20.06 -10.51 -20.89
N LEU A 166 -20.18 -10.15 -22.18
CA LEU A 166 -19.73 -8.85 -22.67
C LEU A 166 -20.51 -7.69 -22.03
N VAL A 167 -21.84 -7.81 -21.90
CA VAL A 167 -22.67 -6.82 -21.20
C VAL A 167 -22.25 -6.70 -19.73
N VAL A 168 -22.01 -7.82 -19.05
CA VAL A 168 -21.54 -7.81 -17.65
C VAL A 168 -20.17 -7.14 -17.53
N SER A 169 -19.21 -7.41 -18.42
CA SER A 169 -17.92 -6.72 -18.46
C SER A 169 -18.06 -5.21 -18.63
N VAL A 170 -18.97 -4.75 -19.50
CA VAL A 170 -19.25 -3.31 -19.69
C VAL A 170 -19.86 -2.69 -18.43
N LEU A 171 -20.82 -3.37 -17.79
CA LEU A 171 -21.41 -2.91 -16.53
C LEU A 171 -20.35 -2.82 -15.43
N LEU A 172 -19.47 -3.82 -15.32
CA LEU A 172 -18.36 -3.81 -14.38
C LEU A 172 -17.33 -2.73 -14.71
N ALA A 173 -17.12 -2.39 -15.98
CA ALA A 173 -16.28 -1.25 -16.37
C ALA A 173 -16.87 0.08 -15.85
N LEU A 174 -18.19 0.26 -15.97
CA LEU A 174 -18.88 1.44 -15.44
C LEU A 174 -18.79 1.51 -13.92
N VAL A 175 -19.01 0.38 -13.23
CA VAL A 175 -18.86 0.28 -11.78
C VAL A 175 -17.42 0.57 -11.36
N ALA A 176 -16.42 0.01 -12.03
CA ALA A 176 -15.01 0.27 -11.76
C ALA A 176 -14.65 1.74 -11.96
N ALA A 177 -15.15 2.38 -13.03
CA ALA A 177 -14.94 3.81 -13.29
C ALA A 177 -15.61 4.69 -12.23
N TRP A 178 -16.82 4.32 -11.79
CA TRP A 178 -17.51 4.99 -10.70
C TRP A 178 -16.75 4.86 -9.38
N LEU A 179 -16.31 3.64 -9.02
CA LEU A 179 -15.48 3.37 -7.85
C LEU A 179 -14.16 4.14 -7.91
N TYR A 180 -13.50 4.19 -9.07
CA TYR A 180 -12.26 4.94 -9.25
C TYR A 180 -12.43 6.44 -8.91
N ARG A 181 -13.55 7.04 -9.30
CA ARG A 181 -13.89 8.43 -8.93
C ARG A 181 -14.27 8.54 -7.46
N TYR A 182 -15.02 7.58 -6.94
CA TYR A 182 -15.45 7.55 -5.55
C TYR A 182 -14.26 7.49 -4.58
N PHE A 183 -13.21 6.72 -4.89
CA PHE A 183 -11.99 6.60 -4.08
C PHE A 183 -10.99 7.76 -4.24
N SER A 184 -11.47 8.97 -4.54
CA SER A 184 -10.65 10.18 -4.57
C SER A 184 -10.08 10.52 -3.16
N PRO A 185 -8.89 11.14 -3.05
CA PRO A 185 -8.35 11.65 -1.78
C PRO A 185 -9.33 12.56 -1.01
N GLU A 186 -10.21 13.27 -1.72
CA GLU A 186 -11.26 14.13 -1.14
C GLU A 186 -12.31 13.33 -0.34
N ASN A 187 -12.48 12.04 -0.63
CA ASN A 187 -13.48 11.17 -0.01
C ASN A 187 -12.89 10.27 1.10
N VAL A 188 -11.65 10.51 1.53
CA VAL A 188 -10.92 9.66 2.50
C VAL A 188 -11.66 9.48 3.83
N ASP A 189 -12.53 10.42 4.20
CA ASP A 189 -13.30 10.33 5.45
C ASP A 189 -14.53 9.43 5.39
N LYS A 190 -14.98 9.02 4.18
CA LYS A 190 -16.17 8.19 4.01
C LYS A 190 -15.93 6.76 4.53
N PRO A 191 -16.96 6.10 5.10
CA PRO A 191 -16.81 4.79 5.75
C PRO A 191 -16.31 3.70 4.79
N MET A 192 -16.75 3.72 3.54
CA MET A 192 -16.30 2.76 2.53
C MET A 192 -14.82 2.95 2.13
N VAL A 193 -14.33 4.19 2.09
CA VAL A 193 -12.92 4.48 1.81
C VAL A 193 -12.05 4.12 3.02
N LYS A 194 -12.52 4.42 4.23
CA LYS A 194 -11.88 3.96 5.48
C LYS A 194 -11.79 2.44 5.54
N TRP A 195 -12.89 1.75 5.22
CA TRP A 195 -12.94 0.30 5.17
C TRP A 195 -11.94 -0.26 4.15
N LEU A 196 -11.90 0.29 2.94
CA LEU A 196 -10.95 -0.13 1.91
C LEU A 196 -9.48 0.14 2.30
N MET A 197 -9.26 1.15 3.12
CA MET A 197 -7.94 1.51 3.67
C MET A 197 -7.61 0.73 4.96
N GLN A 198 -8.50 -0.13 5.46
CA GLN A 198 -8.20 -1.03 6.59
C GLN A 198 -7.06 -1.97 6.19
N GLY A 199 -5.98 -1.96 6.96
CA GLY A 199 -4.69 -2.51 6.55
C GLY A 199 -3.69 -1.39 6.32
N VAL A 200 -3.51 -0.97 5.06
CA VAL A 200 -2.45 -0.03 4.67
C VAL A 200 -2.63 1.38 5.23
N GLY A 201 -3.81 1.95 5.04
CA GLY A 201 -4.10 3.31 5.48
C GLY A 201 -4.17 3.42 6.99
N ASP A 202 -4.56 2.34 7.66
CA ASP A 202 -4.60 2.26 9.10
C ASP A 202 -3.19 2.10 9.72
N GLN A 203 -2.30 1.31 9.10
CA GLN A 203 -0.91 1.17 9.56
C GLN A 203 -0.11 2.46 9.43
N THR A 204 -0.24 3.18 8.31
CA THR A 204 0.40 4.50 8.11
C THR A 204 -0.16 5.55 9.06
N LEU A 205 -1.48 5.56 9.31
CA LEU A 205 -2.10 6.45 10.29
C LEU A 205 -1.67 6.14 11.73
N LYS A 206 -1.59 4.86 12.10
CA LYS A 206 -1.09 4.42 13.41
C LYS A 206 0.37 4.81 13.62
N ALA A 207 1.22 4.64 12.60
CA ALA A 207 2.61 5.10 12.64
C ALA A 207 2.68 6.63 12.83
N ALA A 208 1.87 7.41 12.10
CA ALA A 208 1.83 8.86 12.25
C ALA A 208 1.37 9.30 13.65
N LYS A 209 0.40 8.61 14.24
CA LYS A 209 -0.09 8.85 15.61
C LYS A 209 0.96 8.54 16.68
N GLU A 210 1.78 7.50 16.50
CA GLU A 210 2.88 7.22 17.44
C GLU A 210 3.90 8.36 17.46
N LEU A 211 4.15 8.98 16.31
CA LEU A 211 5.07 10.11 16.17
C LEU A 211 4.47 11.45 16.60
N GLU A 212 3.14 11.60 16.60
CA GLU A 212 2.46 12.84 17.00
C GLU A 212 2.81 13.28 18.43
N ALA A 213 2.97 12.31 19.34
CA ALA A 213 3.40 12.58 20.72
C ALA A 213 4.79 13.21 20.82
N LEU A 214 5.64 13.09 19.79
CA LEU A 214 6.97 13.70 19.76
C LEU A 214 6.94 15.18 19.31
N LYS A 215 5.84 15.60 18.68
CA LYS A 215 5.69 16.95 18.10
C LYS A 215 5.70 18.05 19.16
N GLU A 216 5.30 17.73 20.38
CA GLU A 216 5.35 18.63 21.54
C GLU A 216 6.79 18.86 22.04
N PHE A 217 7.70 17.92 21.77
CA PHE A 217 9.09 17.95 22.25
C PHE A 217 10.09 18.46 21.20
N GLU A 218 9.67 18.67 19.95
CA GLU A 218 10.49 19.25 18.86
C GLU A 218 10.25 20.76 18.66
N LYS A 219 9.39 21.40 19.48
CA LYS A 219 9.20 22.87 19.51
C LYS A 219 10.29 23.55 20.32
#